data_AF-A0A671UX46-F1
#
_entry.id   AF-A0A671UX46-F1
#
_cell.length_a   1.000
_cell.length_b   1.000
_cell.length_c   1.000
_cell.angle_alpha   90.00
_cell.angle_beta   90.00
_cell.angle_gamma   90.00
#
_symmetry.space_group_name_H-M   'P 1'
#
loop_
_entity.id
_entity.type
_entity.pdbx_description
1 polymer ?
#
loop_
_entity_poly.entity_id
_entity_poly.type
_entity_poly.pdbx_seq_one_letter_code
_entity_poly.pdbx_strand_id
1 'polypeptide(L)'
;MEYLIGIQGPDFVLVAADNVAASSIIQMKHDYDKMFKLSEKILMLCVGEAGDTVQFAEYIQKNVQLYKMRNGYELSPAAAANFTRKNLAEYLRSRTPYHVNLLLAGYDDTDGPGLYYMDYLSSLAKAPFAAHGYGRFILNLPSFTVRLIDKEGIHDLEKLTSGAK
;
A
#
# COMPACT_ATOMS: atom_id res chain seq x y z
N MET A 1 -2.56 15.51 -5.66
CA MET A 1 -1.35 14.70 -5.40
C MET A 1 -1.72 13.71 -4.32
N GLU A 2 -1.33 12.45 -4.52
CA GLU A 2 -1.63 11.36 -3.59
C GLU A 2 -0.38 10.98 -2.80
N TYR A 3 -0.58 10.45 -1.60
CA TYR A 3 0.47 10.28 -0.60
C TYR A 3 0.29 8.98 0.16
N LEU A 4 1.39 8.25 0.29
CA LEU A 4 1.49 7.05 1.12
C LEU A 4 2.62 7.23 2.11
N ILE A 5 2.42 6.82 3.36
CA ILE A 5 3.47 6.75 4.37
C ILE A 5 3.37 5.43 5.13
N GLY A 6 4.52 4.87 5.49
CA GLY A 6 4.62 3.70 6.34
C GLY A 6 5.79 3.83 7.31
N ILE A 7 5.60 3.31 8.51
CA ILE A 7 6.61 3.24 9.57
C ILE A 7 6.53 1.84 10.19
N GLN A 8 7.65 1.14 10.19
CA GLN A 8 7.82 -0.12 10.87
C GLN A 8 8.25 0.13 12.32
N GLY A 9 7.44 -0.33 13.27
CA GLY A 9 7.79 -0.47 14.68
C GLY A 9 8.41 -1.84 14.99
N PRO A 10 8.69 -2.13 16.27
CA PRO A 10 9.26 -3.41 16.70
C PRO A 10 8.35 -4.61 16.37
N ASP A 11 7.06 -4.48 16.69
CA ASP A 11 6.06 -5.56 16.59
C ASP A 11 4.86 -5.18 15.69
N PHE A 12 4.97 -4.08 14.94
CA PHE A 12 3.87 -3.60 14.10
C PHE A 12 4.39 -2.80 12.89
N VAL A 13 3.52 -2.59 11.91
CA VAL A 13 3.71 -1.61 10.83
C VAL A 13 2.52 -0.67 10.85
N LEU A 14 2.78 0.63 10.93
CA LEU A 14 1.78 1.68 10.80
C LEU A 14 1.84 2.24 9.39
N VAL A 15 0.69 2.37 8.74
CA VAL A 15 0.60 2.96 7.41
C VAL A 15 -0.53 3.96 7.32
N ALA A 16 -0.33 4.99 6.52
CA ALA A 16 -1.36 5.98 6.25
C ALA A 16 -1.39 6.39 4.77
N ALA A 17 -2.58 6.72 4.30
CA ALA A 17 -2.83 7.23 2.95
C ALA A 17 -3.78 8.41 3.03
N ASP A 18 -3.57 9.40 2.16
CA ASP A 18 -4.52 10.50 2.02
C ASP A 18 -5.85 10.00 1.42
N ASN A 19 -6.95 10.68 1.73
CA ASN A 19 -8.28 10.28 1.25
C ASN A 19 -8.80 11.05 0.04
N VAL A 20 -7.97 11.92 -0.53
CA VAL A 20 -8.41 12.80 -1.60
C VAL A 20 -8.32 12.05 -2.92
N ALA A 21 -9.41 12.05 -3.69
CA ALA A 21 -9.38 11.74 -5.10
C ALA A 21 -9.79 13.01 -5.87
N ALA A 22 -8.89 13.54 -6.69
CA ALA A 22 -9.10 14.77 -7.43
C ALA A 22 -8.85 14.54 -8.92
N SER A 23 -9.64 15.20 -9.76
CA SER A 23 -9.45 15.24 -11.20
C SER A 23 -9.37 16.70 -11.64
N SER A 24 -8.22 17.09 -12.21
CA SER A 24 -7.92 18.49 -12.50
C SER A 24 -8.10 19.36 -11.24
N ILE A 25 -8.86 20.45 -11.33
CA ILE A 25 -9.13 21.39 -10.24
C ILE A 25 -10.26 20.95 -9.30
N ILE A 26 -10.93 19.83 -9.58
CA ILE A 26 -12.12 19.40 -8.85
C ILE A 26 -11.78 18.19 -7.96
N GLN A 27 -12.10 18.30 -6.68
CA GLN A 27 -12.06 17.18 -5.75
C GLN A 27 -13.32 16.31 -5.94
N MET A 28 -13.13 15.07 -6.39
CA MET A 28 -14.21 14.11 -6.61
C MET A 28 -14.63 13.42 -5.32
N LYS A 29 -13.67 13.06 -4.45
CA LYS A 29 -13.91 12.39 -3.16
C LYS A 29 -12.97 12.89 -2.06
N HIS A 30 -13.41 12.73 -0.81
CA HIS A 30 -12.68 13.08 0.42
C HIS A 30 -12.54 11.88 1.38
N ASP A 31 -12.99 10.72 0.94
CA ASP A 31 -13.11 9.46 1.68
C ASP A 31 -12.59 8.28 0.84
N TYR A 32 -11.73 8.54 -0.15
CA TYR A 32 -11.18 7.49 -1.00
C TYR A 32 -10.18 6.64 -0.21
N ASP A 33 -10.39 5.33 -0.17
CA ASP A 33 -9.47 4.38 0.44
C ASP A 33 -8.50 3.84 -0.63
N LYS A 34 -7.21 4.08 -0.39
CA LYS A 34 -6.11 3.69 -1.28
C LYS A 34 -5.40 2.42 -0.82
N MET A 35 -5.97 1.74 0.17
CA MET A 35 -5.38 0.58 0.84
C MET A 35 -6.15 -0.70 0.51
N PHE A 36 -5.44 -1.72 0.05
CA PHE A 36 -5.97 -2.98 -0.44
C PHE A 36 -5.47 -4.13 0.45
N LYS A 37 -6.39 -4.78 1.16
CA LYS A 37 -6.10 -5.95 2.00
C LYS A 37 -5.74 -7.14 1.10
N LEU A 38 -4.50 -7.62 1.15
CA LEU A 38 -4.05 -8.78 0.37
C LEU A 38 -4.25 -10.10 1.12
N SER A 39 -4.06 -10.08 2.44
CA SER A 39 -4.33 -11.21 3.34
C SER A 39 -4.78 -10.69 4.72
N GLU A 40 -4.94 -11.56 5.72
CA GLU A 40 -5.30 -11.13 7.07
C GLU A 40 -4.24 -10.22 7.72
N LYS A 41 -2.96 -10.40 7.35
CA LYS A 41 -1.81 -9.67 7.92
C LYS A 41 -0.99 -8.92 6.88
N ILE A 42 -1.49 -8.75 5.65
CA ILE A 42 -0.79 -8.05 4.57
C ILE A 42 -1.71 -7.00 3.93
N LEU A 43 -1.22 -5.76 3.90
CA LEU A 43 -1.89 -4.61 3.33
C LEU A 43 -1.00 -3.94 2.28
N MET A 44 -1.58 -3.59 1.15
CA MET A 44 -0.89 -2.87 0.08
C MET A 44 -1.55 -1.51 -0.15
N LEU A 45 -0.75 -0.45 -0.16
CA LEU A 45 -1.17 0.90 -0.46
C LEU A 45 -0.73 1.22 -1.88
N CYS A 46 -1.60 1.83 -2.68
CA CYS A 46 -1.35 2.07 -4.11
C CYS A 46 -1.72 3.50 -4.51
N VAL A 47 -0.80 4.20 -5.18
CA VAL A 47 -0.99 5.54 -5.76
C VAL A 47 -0.35 5.62 -7.15
N GLY A 48 -0.83 6.50 -8.01
CA GLY A 48 -0.31 6.60 -9.38
C GLY A 48 -1.34 7.06 -10.40
N GLU A 49 -1.21 6.57 -11.63
CA GLU A 49 -2.12 6.89 -12.72
C GLU A 49 -3.54 6.38 -12.44
N ALA A 50 -4.55 7.20 -12.75
CA ALA A 50 -5.94 6.85 -12.52
C ALA A 50 -6.34 5.62 -13.36
N GLY A 51 -6.97 4.64 -12.71
CA GLY A 51 -7.34 3.37 -13.34
C GLY A 51 -6.27 2.28 -13.17
N ASP A 52 -5.00 2.60 -13.42
CA ASP A 52 -3.88 1.67 -13.19
C ASP A 52 -3.81 1.23 -11.72
N THR A 53 -4.00 2.19 -10.80
CA THR A 53 -3.93 1.94 -9.35
C THR A 53 -4.88 0.85 -8.90
N VAL A 54 -6.17 0.97 -9.26
CA VAL A 54 -7.21 0.01 -8.88
C VAL A 54 -7.02 -1.31 -9.62
N GLN A 55 -6.80 -1.26 -10.93
CA GLN A 55 -6.65 -2.47 -11.75
C GLN A 55 -5.47 -3.32 -11.29
N PHE A 56 -4.31 -2.70 -11.07
CA PHE A 56 -3.13 -3.41 -10.61
C PHE A 56 -3.32 -3.92 -9.18
N ALA A 57 -3.89 -3.09 -8.28
CA ALA A 57 -4.05 -3.49 -6.90
C ALA A 57 -5.01 -4.68 -6.73
N GLU A 58 -6.15 -4.65 -7.43
CA GLU A 58 -7.10 -5.76 -7.43
C GLU A 58 -6.51 -7.01 -8.08
N TYR A 59 -5.78 -6.87 -9.19
CA TYR A 59 -5.08 -7.99 -9.82
C TYR A 59 -4.17 -8.72 -8.83
N ILE A 60 -3.33 -7.97 -8.10
CA ILE A 60 -2.44 -8.54 -7.07
C ILE A 60 -3.26 -9.17 -5.94
N GLN A 61 -4.27 -8.47 -5.42
CA GLN A 61 -5.14 -8.96 -4.35
C GLN A 61 -5.77 -10.32 -4.70
N LYS A 62 -6.35 -10.45 -5.89
CA LYS A 62 -7.02 -11.70 -6.31
C LYS A 62 -6.01 -12.84 -6.47
N ASN A 63 -4.81 -12.57 -6.98
CA ASN A 63 -3.77 -13.61 -7.12
C ASN A 63 -3.23 -14.09 -5.78
N VAL A 64 -3.03 -13.18 -4.81
CA VAL A 64 -2.62 -13.55 -3.44
C VAL A 64 -3.72 -14.38 -2.76
N GLN A 65 -4.98 -13.97 -2.90
CA GLN A 65 -6.10 -14.73 -2.35
C GLN A 65 -6.26 -16.11 -3.00
N LEU A 66 -6.07 -16.21 -4.32
CA LEU A 66 -6.07 -17.47 -5.04
C LEU A 66 -4.93 -18.38 -4.56
N TYR A 67 -3.74 -17.83 -4.30
CA TYR A 67 -2.62 -18.58 -3.75
C TYR A 67 -2.99 -19.21 -2.40
N LYS A 68 -3.60 -18.44 -1.49
CA LYS A 68 -4.09 -18.93 -0.19
C LYS A 68 -5.09 -20.08 -0.36
N MET A 69 -6.06 -19.93 -1.26
CA MET A 69 -7.07 -20.97 -1.52
C MET A 69 -6.46 -22.26 -2.10
N ARG A 70 -5.45 -22.15 -2.97
CA ARG A 70 -4.82 -23.31 -3.63
C ARG A 70 -3.88 -24.08 -2.71
N ASN A 71 -3.15 -23.38 -1.84
CA ASN A 71 -2.08 -23.99 -1.04
C ASN A 71 -2.48 -24.20 0.42
N GLY A 72 -3.56 -23.57 0.90
CA GLY A 72 -4.04 -23.69 2.27
C GLY A 72 -3.26 -22.86 3.31
N TYR A 73 -2.31 -22.02 2.89
CA TYR A 73 -1.55 -21.12 3.76
C TYR A 73 -1.33 -19.75 3.11
N GLU A 74 -1.05 -18.72 3.92
CA GLU A 74 -0.82 -17.34 3.44
C GLU A 74 0.62 -17.12 2.99
N LEU A 75 0.82 -16.21 2.03
CA LEU A 75 2.15 -15.74 1.69
C LEU A 75 2.72 -14.89 2.84
N SER A 76 4.04 -14.95 3.04
CA SER A 76 4.72 -13.98 3.89
C SER A 76 4.74 -12.59 3.22
N PRO A 77 4.89 -11.49 3.99
CA PRO A 77 5.00 -10.14 3.44
C PRO A 77 6.15 -10.01 2.41
N ALA A 78 7.27 -10.69 2.65
CA ALA A 78 8.40 -10.72 1.73
C ALA A 78 8.05 -11.42 0.41
N ALA A 79 7.32 -12.55 0.47
CA ALA A 79 6.90 -13.28 -0.71
C ALA A 79 5.87 -12.47 -1.52
N ALA A 80 4.89 -11.85 -0.85
CA ALA A 80 3.93 -10.96 -1.49
C ALA A 80 4.62 -9.77 -2.17
N ALA A 81 5.58 -9.11 -1.50
CA ALA A 81 6.35 -8.00 -2.09
C ALA A 81 7.13 -8.43 -3.34
N ASN A 82 7.79 -9.59 -3.31
CA ASN A 82 8.52 -10.09 -4.48
C ASN A 82 7.59 -10.50 -5.63
N PHE A 83 6.43 -11.08 -5.33
CA PHE A 83 5.40 -11.38 -6.33
C PHE A 83 4.88 -10.10 -7.00
N THR A 84 4.53 -9.09 -6.21
CA THR A 84 4.07 -7.79 -6.72
C THR A 84 5.15 -7.13 -7.59
N ARG A 85 6.41 -7.13 -7.13
CA ARG A 85 7.55 -6.56 -7.87
C ARG A 85 7.74 -7.24 -9.21
N LYS A 86 7.65 -8.58 -9.25
CA LYS A 86 7.81 -9.35 -10.47
C LYS A 86 6.76 -8.95 -11.50
N ASN A 87 5.49 -8.88 -11.11
CA ASN A 87 4.41 -8.47 -12.00
C ASN A 87 4.62 -7.04 -12.50
N LEU A 88 4.94 -6.09 -11.62
CA LEU A 88 5.22 -4.72 -12.03
C LEU A 88 6.37 -4.64 -13.05
N ALA A 89 7.43 -5.43 -12.85
CA ALA A 89 8.60 -5.47 -13.73
C ALA A 89 8.30 -6.10 -15.10
N GLU A 90 7.42 -7.11 -15.14
CA GLU A 90 6.96 -7.73 -16.38
C GLU A 90 6.16 -6.73 -17.24
N TYR A 91 5.28 -5.93 -16.61
CA TYR A 91 4.53 -4.90 -17.31
C TYR A 91 5.36 -3.66 -17.67
N LEU A 92 6.44 -3.36 -16.93
CA LEU A 92 7.29 -2.18 -17.14
C LEU A 92 7.84 -2.05 -18.58
N ARG A 93 8.15 -3.18 -19.23
CA ARG A 93 8.65 -3.20 -20.63
C ARG A 93 7.59 -3.64 -21.65
N SER A 94 6.33 -3.67 -21.25
CA SER A 94 5.20 -3.99 -22.12
C SER A 94 4.72 -2.74 -22.89
N ARG A 95 3.72 -2.92 -23.76
CA ARG A 95 3.05 -1.80 -24.45
C ARG A 95 2.17 -0.95 -23.52
N THR A 96 1.81 -1.48 -22.34
CA THR A 96 0.89 -0.87 -21.38
C THR A 96 1.47 -1.03 -19.97
N PRO A 97 2.54 -0.29 -19.61
CA PRO A 97 3.12 -0.34 -18.28
C PRO A 97 2.18 0.29 -17.24
N TYR A 98 2.12 -0.29 -16.05
CA TYR A 98 1.41 0.28 -14.92
C TYR A 98 2.23 1.39 -14.27
N HIS A 99 1.65 2.58 -14.15
CA HIS A 99 2.30 3.72 -13.50
C HIS A 99 1.85 3.85 -12.04
N VAL A 100 2.26 2.89 -11.22
CA VAL A 100 1.86 2.80 -9.81
C VAL A 100 3.06 2.76 -8.88
N ASN A 101 2.91 3.39 -7.72
CA ASN A 101 3.86 3.34 -6.61
C ASN A 101 3.16 2.73 -5.40
N LEU A 102 3.86 1.88 -4.66
CA LEU A 102 3.26 0.97 -3.70
C LEU A 102 4.05 0.95 -2.38
N LEU A 103 3.32 0.95 -1.28
CA LEU A 103 3.86 0.43 -0.01
C LEU A 103 3.17 -0.90 0.28
N LEU A 104 3.95 -1.93 0.57
CA LEU A 104 3.43 -3.19 1.08
C LEU A 104 3.86 -3.35 2.53
N ALA A 105 2.88 -3.41 3.42
CA ALA A 105 3.07 -3.59 4.84
C ALA A 105 2.48 -4.94 5.25
N GLY A 106 3.17 -5.66 6.12
CA GLY A 106 2.61 -6.87 6.69
C GLY A 106 3.33 -7.32 7.93
N TYR A 107 2.73 -8.29 8.61
CA TYR A 107 3.30 -8.96 9.76
C TYR A 107 3.40 -10.45 9.48
N ASP A 108 4.57 -11.03 9.71
CA ASP A 108 4.79 -12.46 9.68
C ASP A 108 5.05 -12.98 11.09
N ASP A 109 4.50 -14.15 11.42
CA ASP A 109 4.67 -14.73 12.77
C ASP A 109 6.11 -15.23 13.01
N THR A 110 6.89 -15.44 11.96
CA THR A 110 8.30 -15.89 12.06
C THR A 110 9.25 -14.70 11.96
N ASP A 111 9.08 -13.85 10.94
CA ASP A 111 10.00 -12.75 10.62
C ASP A 111 9.60 -11.39 11.23
N GLY A 112 8.41 -11.29 11.84
CA GLY A 112 7.87 -10.06 12.43
C GLY A 112 7.35 -9.06 11.40
N PRO A 113 7.31 -7.75 11.74
CA PRO A 113 6.80 -6.73 10.85
C PRO A 113 7.74 -6.47 9.65
N GLY A 114 7.15 -6.14 8.51
CA GLY A 114 7.88 -5.78 7.30
C GLY A 114 7.18 -4.68 6.52
N LEU A 115 7.93 -3.62 6.22
CA LEU A 115 7.52 -2.55 5.32
C LEU A 115 8.41 -2.55 4.06
N TYR A 116 7.75 -2.61 2.90
CA TYR A 116 8.38 -2.70 1.60
C TYR A 116 7.96 -1.52 0.74
N TYR A 117 8.94 -0.74 0.32
CA TYR A 117 8.81 0.34 -0.65
C TYR A 117 8.92 -0.23 -2.07
N MET A 118 8.04 0.17 -2.97
CA MET A 118 8.13 -0.18 -4.38
C MET A 118 7.71 0.96 -5.30
N ASP A 119 8.63 1.42 -6.14
CA ASP A 119 8.32 2.43 -7.16
C ASP A 119 7.78 1.83 -8.45
N TYR A 120 7.27 2.69 -9.33
CA TYR A 120 6.75 2.31 -10.64
C TYR A 120 7.81 1.68 -11.57
N LEU A 121 9.11 1.81 -11.25
CA LEU A 121 10.21 1.15 -11.96
C LEU A 121 10.50 -0.26 -11.42
N SER A 122 9.66 -0.76 -10.51
CA SER A 122 9.81 -2.07 -9.86
C SER A 122 11.06 -2.19 -8.99
N SER A 123 11.58 -1.07 -8.50
CA SER A 123 12.62 -1.06 -7.46
C SER A 123 11.97 -1.44 -6.14
N LEU A 124 12.49 -2.45 -5.45
CA LEU A 124 11.97 -2.94 -4.17
C LEU A 124 13.02 -2.75 -3.08
N ALA A 125 12.62 -2.11 -1.98
CA ALA A 125 13.46 -1.98 -0.79
C ALA A 125 12.64 -2.26 0.47
N LYS A 126 13.17 -3.07 1.39
CA LYS A 126 12.66 -3.14 2.76
C LYS A 126 13.21 -1.95 3.53
N ALA A 127 12.36 -1.19 4.21
CA ALA A 127 12.77 0.03 4.90
C ALA A 127 11.99 0.23 6.21
N PRO A 128 12.62 0.79 7.26
CA PRO A 128 11.95 1.07 8.54
C PRO A 128 10.92 2.20 8.44
N PHE A 129 11.06 3.07 7.45
CA PHE A 129 10.08 4.09 7.09
C PHE A 129 10.13 4.32 5.59
N ALA A 130 8.98 4.58 4.98
CA ALA A 130 8.85 4.76 3.55
C ALA A 130 7.73 5.73 3.22
N ALA A 131 7.87 6.46 2.11
CA ALA A 131 6.82 7.35 1.62
C ALA A 131 6.86 7.45 0.10
N HIS A 132 5.68 7.59 -0.51
CA HIS A 132 5.52 7.91 -1.93
C HIS A 132 4.79 9.24 -2.12
N GLY A 133 5.01 9.84 -3.30
CA GLY A 133 4.57 11.20 -3.60
C GLY A 133 5.42 12.26 -2.90
N TYR A 134 4.93 13.49 -2.87
CA TYR A 134 5.62 14.61 -2.21
C TYR A 134 5.39 14.65 -0.68
N GLY A 135 4.82 13.60 -0.10
CA GLY A 135 4.47 13.51 1.32
C GLY A 135 5.69 13.53 2.23
N ARG A 136 6.87 13.24 1.68
CA ARG A 136 8.16 13.43 2.36
C ARG A 136 8.50 14.90 2.61
N PHE A 137 7.89 15.84 1.89
CA PHE A 137 8.22 17.26 1.93
C PHE A 137 7.09 18.15 2.50
N ILE A 138 5.82 17.72 2.44
CA ILE A 138 4.66 18.54 2.81
C ILE A 138 3.63 17.70 3.58
N LEU A 139 3.42 17.97 4.87
CA LEU A 139 2.44 17.30 5.75
C LEU A 139 1.10 18.03 5.88
N ASN A 140 0.86 19.09 5.10
CA ASN A 140 -0.38 19.88 5.21
C ASN A 140 -1.51 19.28 4.37
N LEU A 141 -2.06 18.14 4.82
CA LEU A 141 -3.17 17.46 4.14
C LEU A 141 -4.40 17.28 5.04
N PRO A 142 -5.61 17.45 4.47
CA PRO A 142 -6.85 17.58 5.22
C PRO A 142 -7.27 16.31 5.96
N SER A 143 -6.96 15.12 5.44
CA SER A 143 -7.34 13.87 6.07
C SER A 143 -6.54 12.65 5.64
N PHE A 144 -6.27 11.75 6.59
CA PHE A 144 -5.63 10.45 6.36
C PHE A 144 -6.41 9.30 6.99
N THR A 145 -6.51 8.18 6.26
CA THR A 145 -6.82 6.88 6.84
C THR A 145 -5.52 6.28 7.36
N VAL A 146 -5.55 5.75 8.58
CA VAL A 146 -4.40 5.11 9.23
C VAL A 146 -4.77 3.68 9.60
N ARG A 147 -3.88 2.74 9.30
CA ARG A 147 -4.03 1.33 9.68
C ARG A 147 -2.76 0.85 10.37
N LEU A 148 -2.94 0.03 11.41
CA LEU A 148 -1.88 -0.66 12.12
C LEU A 148 -1.94 -2.15 11.77
N ILE A 149 -0.79 -2.73 11.45
CA ILE A 149 -0.67 -4.15 11.16
C ILE A 149 0.24 -4.77 12.20
N ASP A 150 -0.26 -5.78 12.93
CA ASP A 150 0.49 -6.52 13.95
C ASP A 150 0.19 -8.03 13.86
N LYS A 151 0.62 -8.77 14.89
CA LYS A 151 0.39 -10.23 15.01
C LYS A 151 -1.09 -10.63 14.98
N GLU A 152 -2.01 -9.74 15.38
CA GLU A 152 -3.44 -9.99 15.50
C GLU A 152 -4.19 -9.66 14.20
N GLY A 153 -3.57 -8.87 13.31
CA GLY A 153 -4.08 -8.59 11.98
C GLY A 153 -3.94 -7.12 11.60
N ILE A 154 -4.87 -6.66 10.77
CA ILE A 154 -4.98 -5.28 10.31
C ILE A 154 -6.07 -4.58 11.12
N HIS A 155 -5.71 -3.47 11.77
CA HIS A 155 -6.59 -2.66 12.61
C HIS A 155 -6.78 -1.28 11.99
N ASP A 156 -8.04 -0.87 11.82
CA ASP A 156 -8.40 0.49 11.44
C ASP A 156 -8.27 1.42 12.64
N LEU A 157 -7.50 2.52 12.49
CA LEU A 157 -7.40 3.56 13.50
C LEU A 157 -8.31 4.74 13.16
N GLU A 158 -8.53 5.61 14.14
CA GLU A 158 -9.31 6.83 13.93
C GLU A 158 -8.71 7.69 12.82
N LYS A 159 -9.60 8.17 11.94
CA LYS A 159 -9.22 9.01 10.80
C LYS A 159 -8.61 10.31 11.31
N LEU A 160 -7.38 10.60 10.90
CA LEU A 160 -6.73 11.86 11.23
C LEU A 160 -7.28 12.96 10.30
N THR A 161 -7.72 14.07 10.87
CA THR A 161 -8.15 15.26 10.10
C THR A 161 -7.37 16.48 10.55
N SER A 162 -6.77 17.21 9.61
CA SER A 162 -6.11 18.48 9.94
C SER A 162 -7.19 19.55 10.10
N GLY A 163 -7.49 19.95 11.33
CA GLY A 163 -8.49 20.98 11.62
C GLY A 163 -9.43 20.70 12.80
N ALA A 164 -9.29 19.56 13.48
CA ALA A 164 -9.96 19.34 14.76
C ALA A 164 -9.31 20.24 15.83
N LYS A 165 -9.92 21.41 16.03
CA LYS A 165 -9.91 22.10 17.32
C LYS A 165 -11.05 21.56 18.18
#